data_AF-A0A938DSV4-F1
#
_entry.id   AF-A0A938DSV4-F1
#
_cell.length_a   1.000
_cell.length_b   1.000
_cell.length_c   1.000
_cell.angle_alpha   90.00
_cell.angle_beta   90.00
_cell.angle_gamma   90.00
#
_symmetry.space_group_name_H-M   'P 1'
#
loop_
_entity.id
_entity.type
_entity.pdbx_description
1 polymer ?
#
loop_
_entity_poly.entity_id
_entity_poly.type
_entity_poly.pdbx_seq_one_letter_code
_entity_poly.pdbx_strand_id
1 'polypeptide(L)'
;MQDEPDISSRPGSTSTEIAAAVDAIRVYDPTHPTFLTLAMGRRFPEYGAIPDITGMDHYVQCWPNVQTGSNELFCAKMREALDYGDMLKNNTEPLPMRVWSQLGSLSSECQPTAWGMSTQFWLSVMGGADGMKWFIWDHLALGDPGSAAAYAQAALDARVARQVRDALSFGEVESSSVSSNHAITTRTIVGEARQVVLACNMNFQTIGLPWLGGWVNHPSTGTITVDAPDWIDPASVLRVTPSGAVATPHSTSGQTVTLSVAVNDECAVFTIGEPDTVPPDVPTGVNRAAADTLAWVAGHDDVGVTGDLGVTRCGRGRPSQPTASRVTSARRCCAPAQPLRTTPQRRCR
;
A
#
# COMPACT_ATOMS: atom_id res chain seq x y z
N MET A 1 -0.82 16.22 -9.20
CA MET A 1 -0.75 15.49 -7.93
C MET A 1 0.20 16.27 -7.04
N GLN A 2 -0.30 16.83 -5.94
CA GLN A 2 0.56 17.39 -4.91
C GLN A 2 0.78 16.26 -3.92
N ASP A 3 1.97 15.67 -3.93
CA ASP A 3 2.34 14.62 -2.98
C ASP A 3 2.40 15.24 -1.57
N GLU A 4 1.84 14.56 -0.56
CA GLU A 4 1.94 14.92 0.87
C GLU A 4 1.54 16.38 1.16
N PRO A 5 0.31 16.79 0.79
CA PRO A 5 -0.13 18.17 0.98
C PRO A 5 -0.16 18.59 2.45
N ASP A 6 -0.20 17.62 3.36
CA ASP A 6 -0.23 17.77 4.80
C ASP A 6 1.13 18.13 5.43
N ILE A 7 2.22 18.05 4.65
CA ILE A 7 3.54 18.60 5.00
C ILE A 7 3.67 20.09 4.61
N SER A 8 2.86 20.57 3.67
CA SER A 8 2.96 21.93 3.13
C SER A 8 2.59 23.00 4.18
N SER A 9 3.51 23.94 4.43
CA SER A 9 3.24 25.16 5.21
C SER A 9 2.67 26.30 4.37
N ARG A 10 2.36 26.05 3.08
CA ARG A 10 1.91 27.10 2.17
C ARG A 10 0.46 27.49 2.48
N PRO A 11 0.13 28.79 2.51
CA PRO A 11 -1.23 29.29 2.82
C PRO A 11 -2.39 28.77 1.94
N GLY A 12 -2.10 28.03 0.86
CA GLY A 12 -3.11 27.43 -0.04
C GLY A 12 -3.27 25.91 0.09
N SER A 13 -2.35 25.15 0.72
CA SER A 13 -2.53 23.70 0.86
C SER A 13 -3.54 23.36 1.97
N THR A 14 -4.79 23.78 1.77
CA THR A 14 -5.94 23.55 2.63
C THR A 14 -6.75 22.38 2.06
N SER A 15 -7.52 21.72 2.93
CA SER A 15 -8.48 20.68 2.53
C SER A 15 -9.41 21.14 1.40
N THR A 16 -9.79 22.42 1.37
CA THR A 16 -10.67 22.98 0.32
C THR A 16 -10.02 22.99 -1.06
N GLU A 17 -8.76 23.40 -1.18
CA GLU A 17 -8.07 23.42 -2.49
C GLU A 17 -7.86 22.00 -3.04
N ILE A 18 -7.62 21.03 -2.14
CA ILE A 18 -7.42 19.63 -2.52
C ILE A 18 -8.74 18.99 -2.92
N ALA A 19 -9.82 19.26 -2.19
CA ALA A 19 -11.16 18.83 -2.57
C ALA A 19 -11.53 19.37 -3.96
N ALA A 20 -11.28 20.65 -4.22
CA ALA A 20 -11.52 21.24 -5.54
C ALA A 20 -10.68 20.59 -6.65
N ALA A 21 -9.43 20.22 -6.37
CA ALA A 21 -8.58 19.51 -7.32
C ALA A 21 -9.06 18.07 -7.59
N VAL A 22 -9.48 17.34 -6.56
CA VAL A 22 -10.06 16.00 -6.68
C VAL A 22 -11.37 16.06 -7.48
N ASP A 23 -12.26 17.00 -7.18
CA ASP A 23 -13.51 17.18 -7.93
C ASP A 23 -13.26 17.53 -9.40
N ALA A 24 -12.27 18.39 -9.68
CA ALA A 24 -11.89 18.71 -11.05
C ALA A 24 -11.39 17.47 -11.81
N ILE A 25 -10.63 16.58 -11.15
CA ILE A 25 -10.19 15.31 -11.75
C ILE A 25 -11.39 14.41 -12.01
N ARG A 26 -12.30 14.23 -11.05
CA ARG A 26 -13.51 13.41 -11.21
C ARG A 26 -14.40 13.90 -12.36
N VAL A 27 -14.47 15.21 -12.59
CA VAL A 27 -15.22 15.79 -13.72
C VAL A 27 -14.55 15.48 -15.06
N TYR A 28 -13.21 15.53 -15.12
CA TYR A 28 -12.45 15.31 -16.35
C TYR A 28 -12.27 13.83 -16.69
N ASP A 29 -12.11 12.99 -15.67
CA ASP A 29 -11.87 11.55 -15.75
C ASP A 29 -12.69 10.80 -14.68
N PRO A 30 -14.00 10.63 -14.89
CA PRO A 30 -14.89 9.98 -13.93
C PRO A 30 -14.67 8.47 -13.83
N THR A 31 -13.79 7.89 -14.66
CA THR A 31 -13.57 6.45 -14.74
C THR A 31 -12.39 5.95 -13.92
N HIS A 32 -11.55 6.84 -13.39
CA HIS A 32 -10.38 6.48 -12.61
C HIS A 32 -10.46 7.05 -11.19
N PRO A 33 -10.16 6.24 -10.15
CA PRO A 33 -10.19 6.70 -8.78
C PRO A 33 -9.06 7.70 -8.52
N THR A 34 -9.37 8.73 -7.76
CA THR A 34 -8.39 9.65 -7.21
C THR A 34 -7.70 9.03 -6.00
N PHE A 35 -6.40 9.27 -5.88
CA PHE A 35 -5.57 8.76 -4.79
C PHE A 35 -4.76 9.91 -4.19
N LEU A 36 -4.72 9.99 -2.86
CA LEU A 36 -3.93 10.97 -2.12
C LEU A 36 -3.06 10.28 -1.07
N THR A 37 -1.75 10.51 -1.14
CA THR A 37 -0.81 10.11 -0.08
C THR A 37 -0.69 11.22 0.96
N LEU A 38 -0.81 10.86 2.23
CA LEU A 38 -0.61 11.72 3.39
C LEU A 38 0.63 11.29 4.18
N ALA A 39 1.34 12.21 4.79
CA ALA A 39 2.54 11.92 5.57
C ALA A 39 2.46 12.34 7.04
N MET A 40 1.37 12.98 7.47
CA MET A 40 1.20 13.53 8.82
C MET A 40 -0.13 13.07 9.42
N GLY A 41 -0.05 12.13 10.36
CA GLY A 41 -1.22 11.54 11.03
C GLY A 41 -2.25 12.52 11.59
N ARG A 42 -1.78 13.65 12.15
CA ARG A 42 -2.65 14.73 12.67
C ARG A 42 -3.58 15.35 11.63
N ARG A 43 -3.33 15.10 10.34
CA ARG A 43 -4.07 15.66 9.20
C ARG A 43 -4.97 14.61 8.53
N PHE A 44 -4.93 13.35 8.93
CA PHE A 44 -5.82 12.32 8.39
C PHE A 44 -7.33 12.67 8.50
N PRO A 45 -7.84 13.23 9.62
CA PRO A 45 -9.25 13.62 9.69
C PRO A 45 -9.64 14.74 8.71
N GLU A 46 -8.66 15.53 8.25
CA GLU A 46 -8.89 16.68 7.37
C GLU A 46 -8.81 16.31 5.89
N TYR A 47 -7.87 15.43 5.51
CA TYR A 47 -7.59 15.13 4.10
C TYR A 47 -7.94 13.69 3.68
N GLY A 48 -7.96 12.75 4.64
CA GLY A 48 -8.03 11.33 4.34
C GLY A 48 -9.33 10.91 3.65
N ALA A 49 -10.43 11.64 3.87
CA ALA A 49 -11.73 11.36 3.28
C ALA A 49 -11.97 12.06 1.92
N ILE A 50 -11.02 12.88 1.44
CA ILE A 50 -11.17 13.63 0.18
C ILE A 50 -11.07 12.73 -1.07
N PRO A 51 -10.03 11.87 -1.23
CA PRO A 51 -9.88 11.05 -2.43
C PRO A 51 -10.84 9.84 -2.45
N ASP A 52 -10.85 9.11 -3.57
CA ASP A 52 -11.54 7.80 -3.66
C ASP A 52 -10.74 6.68 -2.99
N ILE A 53 -9.41 6.81 -2.96
CA ILE A 53 -8.47 5.91 -2.29
C ILE A 53 -7.58 6.77 -1.40
N THR A 54 -7.62 6.51 -0.09
CA THR A 54 -6.73 7.19 0.85
C THR A 54 -5.38 6.48 0.91
N GLY A 55 -4.34 7.19 1.32
CA GLY A 55 -3.04 6.58 1.49
C GLY A 55 -2.16 7.35 2.43
N MET A 56 -1.14 6.65 2.91
CA MET A 56 -0.10 7.25 3.72
C MET A 56 1.28 6.87 3.22
N ASP A 57 2.22 7.80 3.35
CA ASP A 57 3.63 7.50 3.29
C ASP A 57 4.14 7.16 4.69
N HIS A 58 4.75 5.99 4.84
CA HIS A 58 5.26 5.53 6.14
C HIS A 58 6.51 4.67 6.03
N TYR A 59 7.55 5.11 6.73
CA TYR A 59 8.86 4.46 6.81
C TYR A 59 9.26 4.33 8.28
N VAL A 60 9.76 3.17 8.69
CA VAL A 60 10.20 2.95 10.08
C VAL A 60 11.71 2.84 10.20
N GLN A 61 12.36 2.08 9.32
CA GLN A 61 13.82 1.94 9.37
C GLN A 61 14.47 3.09 8.62
N CYS A 62 15.58 3.62 9.11
CA CYS A 62 16.41 4.59 8.39
C CYS A 62 15.79 5.97 8.07
N TRP A 63 14.56 6.26 8.48
CA TRP A 63 13.92 7.56 8.29
C TRP A 63 13.17 8.00 9.56
N PRO A 64 13.11 9.31 9.84
CA PRO A 64 12.40 9.83 10.99
C PRO A 64 10.89 9.64 10.83
N ASN A 65 10.27 9.27 11.95
CA ASN A 65 8.86 8.96 12.06
C ASN A 65 8.03 10.26 12.17
N VAL A 66 6.79 10.23 11.68
CA VAL A 66 5.94 11.43 11.53
C VAL A 66 4.67 11.42 12.38
N GLN A 67 4.52 10.48 13.33
CA GLN A 67 3.51 10.61 14.36
C GLN A 67 3.77 11.84 15.25
N THR A 68 2.73 12.65 15.46
CA THR A 68 2.85 13.86 16.27
C THR A 68 3.15 13.51 17.72
N GLY A 69 4.30 13.96 18.24
CA GLY A 69 4.73 13.71 19.62
C GLY A 69 5.53 12.42 19.84
N SER A 70 5.87 11.69 18.77
CA SER A 70 6.60 10.40 18.83
C SER A 70 8.13 10.54 18.65
N ASN A 71 8.60 11.74 18.29
CA ASN A 71 9.88 12.03 17.63
C ASN A 71 11.19 11.61 18.35
N GLU A 72 11.17 11.17 19.60
CA GLU A 72 12.39 10.71 20.30
C GLU A 72 12.23 9.34 20.98
N LEU A 73 11.03 9.00 21.48
CA LEU A 73 10.78 7.74 22.22
C LEU A 73 10.16 6.62 21.36
N PHE A 74 9.67 6.96 20.18
CA PHE A 74 9.00 6.04 19.25
C PHE A 74 9.72 5.90 17.91
N CYS A 75 10.75 6.71 17.67
CA CYS A 75 11.58 6.59 16.48
C CYS A 75 12.12 5.16 16.31
N ALA A 76 11.97 4.63 15.10
CA ALA A 76 12.37 3.29 14.69
C ALA A 76 11.63 2.11 15.38
N LYS A 77 10.44 2.32 15.95
CA LYS A 77 9.59 1.23 16.44
C LYS A 77 8.71 0.65 15.33
N MET A 78 8.88 -0.62 15.00
CA MET A 78 8.11 -1.30 13.94
C MET A 78 6.60 -1.18 14.10
N ARG A 79 6.11 -1.28 15.34
CA ARG A 79 4.68 -1.17 15.67
C ARG A 79 4.04 0.14 15.15
N GLU A 80 4.81 1.20 14.95
CA GLU A 80 4.26 2.44 14.40
C GLU A 80 3.58 2.24 13.04
N ALA A 81 4.06 1.32 12.20
CA ALA A 81 3.40 1.02 10.93
C ALA A 81 1.94 0.56 11.11
N LEU A 82 1.67 -0.19 12.19
CA LEU A 82 0.31 -0.58 12.56
C LEU A 82 -0.45 0.59 13.18
N ASP A 83 0.15 1.30 14.14
CA ASP A 83 -0.53 2.42 14.81
C ASP A 83 -0.92 3.54 13.82
N TYR A 84 -0.09 3.75 12.79
CA TYR A 84 -0.34 4.72 11.71
C TYR A 84 -1.45 4.24 10.77
N GLY A 85 -1.47 2.95 10.43
CA GLY A 85 -2.55 2.32 9.66
C GLY A 85 -3.89 2.38 10.39
N ASP A 86 -3.92 2.00 11.66
CA ASP A 86 -5.10 2.09 12.54
C ASP A 86 -5.63 3.53 12.57
N MET A 87 -4.74 4.53 12.69
CA MET A 87 -5.15 5.94 12.68
C MET A 87 -5.74 6.36 11.33
N LEU A 88 -5.17 5.96 10.20
CA LEU A 88 -5.71 6.31 8.89
C LEU A 88 -7.07 5.63 8.67
N LYS A 89 -7.16 4.32 8.90
CA LYS A 89 -8.40 3.53 8.75
C LYS A 89 -9.53 4.12 9.59
N ASN A 90 -9.31 4.37 10.88
CA ASN A 90 -10.31 4.97 11.78
C ASN A 90 -10.83 6.36 11.34
N ASN A 91 -10.05 7.12 10.57
CA ASN A 91 -10.46 8.44 10.08
C ASN A 91 -11.08 8.43 8.68
N THR A 92 -10.98 7.32 7.96
CA THR A 92 -11.25 7.29 6.52
C THR A 92 -12.13 6.14 6.07
N GLU A 93 -12.44 5.19 6.95
CA GLU A 93 -13.43 4.16 6.64
C GLU A 93 -14.75 4.76 6.11
N PRO A 94 -15.37 4.12 5.10
CA PRO A 94 -15.00 2.82 4.51
C PRO A 94 -14.07 2.93 3.28
N LEU A 95 -13.29 4.00 3.14
CA LEU A 95 -12.44 4.17 1.96
C LEU A 95 -11.32 3.12 1.90
N PRO A 96 -11.00 2.61 0.70
CA PRO A 96 -9.84 1.75 0.52
C PRO A 96 -8.55 2.53 0.81
N MET A 97 -7.60 1.86 1.47
CA MET A 97 -6.34 2.40 1.93
C MET A 97 -5.17 1.77 1.17
N ARG A 98 -4.32 2.61 0.56
CA ARG A 98 -3.04 2.18 -0.02
C ARG A 98 -1.88 2.79 0.74
N VAL A 99 -0.97 1.95 1.25
CA VAL A 99 0.19 2.41 2.01
C VAL A 99 1.42 2.46 1.11
N TRP A 100 2.14 3.57 1.17
CA TRP A 100 3.46 3.72 0.61
C TRP A 100 4.47 3.30 1.68
N SER A 101 5.00 2.09 1.54
CA SER A 101 5.92 1.48 2.49
C SER A 101 7.35 1.53 1.99
N GLN A 102 8.28 1.55 2.94
CA GLN A 102 9.71 1.47 2.67
C GLN A 102 10.08 0.13 2.03
N LEU A 103 10.88 0.20 0.98
CA LEU A 103 11.61 -0.88 0.33
C LEU A 103 13.12 -0.62 0.35
N GLY A 104 13.51 0.64 0.29
CA GLY A 104 14.90 1.08 0.30
C GLY A 104 15.01 2.52 0.81
N SER A 105 16.23 2.99 0.97
CA SER A 105 16.53 4.38 1.31
C SER A 105 17.32 5.05 0.20
N LEU A 106 17.20 6.38 0.08
CA LEU A 106 18.12 7.18 -0.73
C LEU A 106 19.53 7.28 -0.14
N SER A 107 19.68 6.93 1.14
CA SER A 107 20.97 6.90 1.82
C SER A 107 21.62 5.53 1.66
N SER A 108 22.85 5.49 1.15
CA SER A 108 23.67 4.27 1.19
C SER A 108 24.11 3.90 2.61
N GLU A 109 23.96 4.80 3.58
CA GLU A 109 24.40 4.59 4.97
C GLU A 109 23.39 3.79 5.80
N CYS A 110 22.13 3.75 5.37
CA CYS A 110 21.08 3.02 6.07
C CYS A 110 20.04 2.50 5.09
N GLN A 111 19.95 1.18 4.97
CA GLN A 111 18.94 0.48 4.18
C GLN A 111 18.05 -0.37 5.12
N PRO A 112 16.76 -0.53 4.81
CA PRO A 112 15.91 -1.42 5.57
C PRO A 112 16.44 -2.85 5.48
N THR A 113 16.40 -3.53 6.61
CA THR A 113 16.66 -4.97 6.70
C THR A 113 15.54 -5.77 6.03
N ALA A 114 15.83 -6.99 5.55
CA ALA A 114 14.81 -7.88 4.99
C ALA A 114 13.63 -8.09 5.96
N TRP A 115 13.93 -8.46 7.21
CA TRP A 115 12.91 -8.67 8.23
C TRP A 115 12.12 -7.40 8.54
N GLY A 116 12.79 -6.25 8.51
CA GLY A 116 12.14 -4.99 8.78
C GLY A 116 11.20 -4.55 7.67
N MET A 117 11.54 -4.88 6.42
CA MET A 117 10.64 -4.70 5.28
C MET A 117 9.41 -5.60 5.42
N SER A 118 9.58 -6.90 5.71
CA SER A 118 8.45 -7.84 5.88
C SER A 118 7.52 -7.40 7.01
N THR A 119 8.11 -6.96 8.12
CA THR A 119 7.38 -6.47 9.28
C THR A 119 6.55 -5.23 8.94
N GLN A 120 7.13 -4.23 8.30
CA GLN A 120 6.39 -3.02 7.90
C GLN A 120 5.25 -3.35 6.92
N PHE A 121 5.50 -4.26 5.97
CA PHE A 121 4.49 -4.70 5.01
C PHE A 121 3.27 -5.29 5.71
N TRP A 122 3.51 -6.31 6.54
CA TRP A 122 2.42 -7.03 7.20
C TRP A 122 1.76 -6.20 8.30
N LEU A 123 2.49 -5.31 9.00
CA LEU A 123 1.86 -4.37 9.94
C LEU A 123 0.95 -3.36 9.24
N SER A 124 1.28 -2.94 8.01
CA SER A 124 0.40 -2.08 7.21
C SER A 124 -0.88 -2.82 6.80
N VAL A 125 -0.75 -4.09 6.39
CA VAL A 125 -1.89 -4.97 6.12
C VAL A 125 -2.73 -5.20 7.38
N MET A 126 -2.10 -5.43 8.53
CA MET A 126 -2.75 -5.52 9.84
C MET A 126 -3.48 -4.23 10.23
N GLY A 127 -3.09 -3.07 9.70
CA GLY A 127 -3.79 -1.79 9.88
C GLY A 127 -4.89 -1.54 8.83
N GLY A 128 -5.11 -2.49 7.92
CA GLY A 128 -6.16 -2.45 6.89
C GLY A 128 -5.74 -1.86 5.56
N ALA A 129 -4.46 -1.95 5.19
CA ALA A 129 -4.02 -1.59 3.85
C ALA A 129 -4.52 -2.60 2.81
N ASP A 130 -5.34 -2.15 1.86
CA ASP A 130 -5.82 -2.93 0.71
C ASP A 130 -4.78 -3.02 -0.41
N GLY A 131 -3.74 -2.18 -0.36
CA GLY A 131 -2.67 -2.18 -1.34
C GLY A 131 -1.40 -1.51 -0.86
N MET A 132 -0.29 -1.89 -1.51
CA MET A 132 1.06 -1.46 -1.13
C MET A 132 1.79 -0.83 -2.31
N LYS A 133 2.42 0.32 -2.05
CA LYS A 133 3.37 1.00 -2.94
C LYS A 133 4.74 0.95 -2.29
N TRP A 134 5.78 0.73 -3.09
CA TRP A 134 7.14 0.59 -2.57
C TRP A 134 7.96 1.84 -2.81
N PHE A 135 8.64 2.33 -1.77
CA PHE A 135 9.60 3.42 -1.83
C PHE A 135 11.01 2.96 -1.43
N ILE A 136 12.04 3.02 -2.27
CA ILE A 136 12.08 3.44 -3.67
C ILE A 136 12.22 2.20 -4.53
N TRP A 137 11.43 2.10 -5.60
CA TRP A 137 11.62 1.12 -6.67
C TRP A 137 12.20 1.82 -7.92
N ASP A 138 13.50 2.11 -7.92
CA ASP A 138 14.19 2.73 -9.06
C ASP A 138 15.44 1.95 -9.50
N HIS A 139 15.94 2.25 -10.70
CA HIS A 139 17.08 1.56 -11.30
C HIS A 139 18.41 1.77 -10.57
N LEU A 140 18.51 2.81 -9.73
CA LEU A 140 19.70 3.07 -8.92
C LEU A 140 19.63 2.25 -7.63
N ALA A 141 18.46 2.15 -7.01
CA ALA A 141 18.21 1.34 -5.83
C ALA A 141 18.24 -0.17 -6.14
N LEU A 142 17.73 -0.60 -7.31
CA LEU A 142 17.78 -2.01 -7.77
C LEU A 142 19.22 -2.53 -7.95
N GLY A 143 20.21 -1.64 -8.09
CA GLY A 143 21.62 -1.99 -8.20
C GLY A 143 22.40 -1.88 -6.89
N ASP A 144 21.80 -1.37 -5.81
CA ASP A 144 22.48 -1.21 -4.52
C ASP A 144 22.50 -2.54 -3.75
N PRO A 145 23.68 -3.13 -3.50
CA PRO A 145 23.79 -4.35 -2.70
C PRO A 145 23.19 -4.24 -1.30
N GLY A 146 23.15 -3.02 -0.72
CA GLY A 146 22.59 -2.77 0.60
C GLY A 146 21.07 -2.95 0.68
N SER A 147 20.35 -2.80 -0.44
CA SER A 147 18.89 -2.95 -0.49
C SER A 147 18.44 -4.34 -0.98
N ALA A 148 19.33 -5.11 -1.62
CA ALA A 148 18.99 -6.35 -2.30
C ALA A 148 18.19 -7.36 -1.45
N ALA A 149 18.52 -7.46 -0.16
CA ALA A 149 17.81 -8.35 0.77
C ALA A 149 16.36 -7.91 1.03
N ALA A 150 16.11 -6.60 1.18
CA ALA A 150 14.76 -6.06 1.33
C ALA A 150 13.93 -6.26 0.05
N TYR A 151 14.53 -6.06 -1.13
CA TYR A 151 13.89 -6.33 -2.41
C TYR A 151 13.51 -7.79 -2.59
N ALA A 152 14.42 -8.71 -2.26
CA ALA A 152 14.14 -10.13 -2.31
C ALA A 152 12.98 -10.51 -1.38
N GLN A 153 12.99 -9.98 -0.15
CA GLN A 153 11.93 -10.22 0.81
C GLN A 153 10.58 -9.65 0.34
N ALA A 154 10.55 -8.47 -0.30
CA ALA A 154 9.29 -7.87 -0.79
C ALA A 154 8.62 -8.75 -1.84
N ALA A 155 9.43 -9.41 -2.68
CA ALA A 155 8.93 -10.38 -3.64
C ALA A 155 8.41 -11.67 -2.98
N LEU A 156 8.94 -12.06 -1.81
CA LEU A 156 8.44 -13.20 -1.03
C LEU A 156 7.11 -12.86 -0.34
N ASP A 157 7.03 -11.70 0.33
CA ASP A 157 5.80 -11.23 0.97
C ASP A 157 4.67 -11.03 -0.06
N ALA A 158 4.98 -10.52 -1.25
CA ALA A 158 4.01 -10.44 -2.35
C ALA A 158 3.50 -11.81 -2.83
N ARG A 159 4.31 -12.89 -2.75
CA ARG A 159 3.83 -14.26 -3.06
C ARG A 159 2.90 -14.79 -1.99
N VAL A 160 3.16 -14.47 -0.73
CA VAL A 160 2.30 -14.84 0.40
C VAL A 160 0.99 -14.07 0.31
N ALA A 161 1.03 -12.74 0.16
CA ALA A 161 -0.15 -11.89 0.04
C ALA A 161 -1.07 -12.30 -1.11
N ARG A 162 -0.53 -12.69 -2.28
CA ARG A 162 -1.32 -13.20 -3.40
C ARG A 162 -2.14 -14.44 -3.07
N GLN A 163 -1.68 -15.29 -2.15
CA GLN A 163 -2.40 -16.51 -1.77
C GLN A 163 -3.55 -16.26 -0.79
N VAL A 164 -3.66 -15.05 -0.24
CA VAL A 164 -4.69 -14.61 0.72
C VAL A 164 -5.41 -13.33 0.29
N ARG A 165 -5.29 -12.97 -1.00
CA ARG A 165 -5.66 -11.66 -1.54
C ARG A 165 -7.16 -11.37 -1.48
N ASP A 166 -8.01 -12.39 -1.57
CA ASP A 166 -9.45 -12.35 -1.35
C ASP A 166 -9.75 -11.74 0.03
N ALA A 167 -9.15 -12.30 1.08
CA ALA A 167 -9.30 -11.78 2.43
C ALA A 167 -8.66 -10.38 2.55
N LEU A 168 -7.51 -10.13 1.92
CA LEU A 168 -6.89 -8.79 1.96
C LEU A 168 -7.70 -7.72 1.24
N SER A 169 -8.47 -8.07 0.22
CA SER A 169 -9.21 -7.09 -0.61
C SER A 169 -10.64 -6.88 -0.14
N PHE A 170 -11.22 -7.87 0.55
CA PHE A 170 -12.65 -7.89 0.87
C PHE A 170 -12.95 -8.30 2.32
N GLY A 171 -11.95 -8.74 3.07
CA GLY A 171 -12.12 -9.12 4.46
C GLY A 171 -11.94 -7.93 5.40
N GLU A 172 -12.48 -8.06 6.60
CA GLU A 172 -12.37 -7.03 7.64
C GLU A 172 -11.24 -7.34 8.61
N VAL A 173 -10.42 -6.33 8.88
CA VAL A 173 -9.37 -6.42 9.90
C VAL A 173 -10.00 -6.46 11.28
N GLU A 174 -9.60 -7.46 12.07
CA GLU A 174 -10.07 -7.67 13.42
C GLU A 174 -8.91 -7.70 14.42
N SER A 175 -9.20 -7.20 15.62
CA SER A 175 -8.25 -7.11 16.74
C SER A 175 -8.37 -8.25 17.74
N SER A 176 -9.13 -9.30 17.39
CA SER A 176 -9.55 -10.37 18.30
C SER A 176 -8.50 -11.46 18.53
N SER A 177 -7.41 -11.52 17.74
CA SER A 177 -6.34 -12.47 17.99
C SER A 177 -5.44 -12.05 19.16
N VAL A 178 -5.03 -13.03 19.97
CA VAL A 178 -4.20 -12.82 21.16
C VAL A 178 -2.98 -13.71 21.08
N SER A 179 -1.78 -13.12 21.23
CA SER A 179 -0.54 -13.89 21.35
C SER A 179 -0.19 -14.19 22.82
N SER A 180 0.35 -15.38 23.08
CA SER A 180 0.94 -15.72 24.38
C SER A 180 2.28 -15.02 24.64
N ASN A 181 2.87 -14.40 23.63
CA ASN A 181 4.15 -13.69 23.70
C ASN A 181 3.94 -12.23 23.31
N HIS A 182 4.17 -11.31 24.25
CA HIS A 182 3.99 -9.87 24.05
C HIS A 182 4.90 -9.27 22.95
N ALA A 183 5.96 -9.98 22.57
CA ALA A 183 6.82 -9.59 21.46
C ALA A 183 6.27 -10.02 20.09
N ILE A 184 5.13 -10.69 20.02
CA ILE A 184 4.45 -11.02 18.76
C ILE A 184 3.18 -10.16 18.67
N THR A 185 3.15 -9.28 17.67
CA THR A 185 1.93 -8.53 17.32
C THR A 185 1.11 -9.37 16.35
N THR A 186 -0.20 -9.47 16.59
CA THR A 186 -1.12 -10.23 15.74
C THR A 186 -2.41 -9.45 15.49
N ARG A 187 -2.97 -9.65 14.30
CA ARG A 187 -4.32 -9.27 13.89
C ARG A 187 -4.89 -10.38 13.03
N THR A 188 -6.18 -10.34 12.81
CA THR A 188 -6.87 -11.21 11.87
C THR A 188 -7.54 -10.42 10.77
N ILE A 189 -7.80 -11.06 9.65
CA ILE A 189 -8.64 -10.54 8.58
C ILE A 189 -9.71 -11.58 8.32
N VAL A 190 -10.97 -11.21 8.50
CA VAL A 190 -12.10 -12.11 8.38
C VAL A 190 -12.73 -11.92 7.01
N GLY A 191 -12.56 -12.90 6.13
CA GLY A 191 -13.25 -12.97 4.85
C GLY A 191 -14.50 -13.86 4.92
N GLU A 192 -15.13 -14.04 3.76
CA GLU A 192 -16.33 -14.89 3.62
C GLU A 192 -16.00 -16.38 3.78
N ALA A 193 -14.93 -16.86 3.15
CA ALA A 193 -14.57 -18.29 3.14
C ALA A 193 -13.50 -18.67 4.19
N ARG A 194 -12.72 -17.70 4.65
CA ARG A 194 -11.56 -17.95 5.54
C ARG A 194 -11.19 -16.75 6.38
N GLN A 195 -10.53 -17.03 7.49
CA GLN A 195 -9.91 -16.03 8.36
C GLN A 195 -8.40 -16.11 8.22
N VAL A 196 -7.76 -14.99 7.92
CA VAL A 196 -6.30 -14.88 7.85
C VAL A 196 -5.79 -14.41 9.21
N VAL A 197 -4.84 -15.12 9.81
CA VAL A 197 -4.16 -14.72 11.04
C VAL A 197 -2.76 -14.23 10.67
N LEU A 198 -2.44 -12.99 11.03
CA LEU A 198 -1.14 -12.39 10.81
C LEU A 198 -0.36 -12.34 12.12
N ALA A 199 0.95 -12.56 12.07
CA ALA A 199 1.82 -12.52 13.25
C ALA A 199 3.19 -11.93 12.91
N CYS A 200 3.57 -10.83 13.56
CA CYS A 200 4.83 -10.13 13.31
C CYS A 200 5.70 -10.06 14.56
N ASN A 201 7.02 -10.20 14.37
CA ASN A 201 8.00 -10.16 15.45
C ASN A 201 8.36 -8.72 15.82
N MET A 202 8.07 -8.32 17.05
CA MET A 202 8.49 -7.05 17.65
C MET A 202 9.71 -7.20 18.57
N ASN A 203 10.31 -8.39 18.67
CA ASN A 203 11.50 -8.64 19.47
C ASN A 203 12.76 -8.19 18.72
N PHE A 204 13.05 -6.89 18.76
CA PHE A 204 14.25 -6.34 18.15
C PHE A 204 14.86 -5.25 19.04
N GLN A 205 16.13 -4.93 18.75
CA GLN A 205 16.87 -3.85 19.39
C GLN A 205 17.34 -2.86 18.32
N THR A 206 17.17 -1.57 18.59
CA THR A 206 17.78 -0.48 17.82
C THR A 206 19.13 -0.14 18.44
N ILE A 207 20.18 -0.09 17.63
CA ILE A 207 21.55 0.25 18.03
C ILE A 207 21.88 1.64 17.46
N GLY A 208 22.35 2.57 18.28
CA GLY A 208 22.72 3.90 17.81
C GLY A 208 21.53 4.87 17.70
N LEU A 209 21.69 5.95 16.93
CA LEU A 209 20.62 6.93 16.72
C LEU A 209 19.55 6.36 15.78
N PRO A 210 18.25 6.62 15.98
CA PRO A 210 17.17 5.92 15.25
C PRO A 210 17.21 5.98 13.71
N TRP A 211 17.83 7.00 13.13
CA TRP A 211 17.99 7.17 11.67
C TRP A 211 19.40 6.87 11.13
N LEU A 212 20.37 6.58 12.01
CA LEU A 212 21.75 6.17 11.68
C LEU A 212 22.12 4.83 12.34
N GLY A 213 21.11 4.11 12.82
CA GLY A 213 21.27 2.98 13.70
C GLY A 213 21.35 1.65 12.97
N GLY A 214 21.73 0.61 13.71
CA GLY A 214 21.52 -0.77 13.30
C GLY A 214 20.24 -1.32 13.95
N TRP A 215 19.67 -2.37 13.36
CA TRP A 215 18.61 -3.13 14.02
C TRP A 215 19.02 -4.59 14.14
N VAL A 216 18.83 -5.15 15.33
CA VAL A 216 19.08 -6.55 15.62
C VAL A 216 17.75 -7.21 15.95
N ASN A 217 17.36 -8.16 15.10
CA ASN A 217 16.17 -8.98 15.29
C ASN A 217 16.49 -10.18 16.18
N HIS A 218 15.55 -10.57 17.04
CA HIS A 218 15.67 -11.75 17.89
C HIS A 218 14.45 -12.66 17.67
N PRO A 219 14.63 -13.97 17.46
CA PRO A 219 13.51 -14.88 17.25
C PRO A 219 12.50 -14.83 18.39
N SER A 220 11.22 -14.96 18.06
CA SER A 220 10.13 -15.10 19.01
C SER A 220 9.28 -16.32 18.70
N THR A 221 8.90 -17.05 19.74
CA THR A 221 7.96 -18.17 19.67
C THR A 221 6.82 -17.97 20.65
N GLY A 222 5.70 -18.62 20.40
CA GLY A 222 4.52 -18.60 21.26
C GLY A 222 3.34 -19.30 20.62
N THR A 223 2.15 -18.99 21.12
CA THR A 223 0.89 -19.36 20.49
C THR A 223 0.07 -18.13 20.14
N ILE A 224 -0.84 -18.28 19.19
CA ILE A 224 -1.90 -17.30 18.89
C ILE A 224 -3.23 -17.99 19.08
N THR A 225 -4.12 -17.34 19.83
CA THR A 225 -5.51 -17.74 20.03
C THR A 225 -6.41 -16.78 19.28
N VAL A 226 -7.38 -17.32 18.54
CA VAL A 226 -8.35 -16.55 17.76
C VAL A 226 -9.67 -17.31 17.72
N ASP A 227 -10.78 -16.59 17.73
CA ASP A 227 -12.09 -17.16 17.48
C ASP A 227 -12.44 -17.04 15.99
N ALA A 228 -12.72 -18.18 15.36
CA ALA A 228 -13.23 -18.24 14.00
C ALA A 228 -14.74 -17.90 13.99
N PRO A 229 -15.23 -17.13 13.00
CA PRO A 229 -16.67 -16.97 12.80
C PRO A 229 -17.36 -18.33 12.61
N ASP A 230 -18.63 -18.44 12.97
CA ASP A 230 -19.40 -19.70 12.93
C ASP A 230 -19.59 -20.27 11.52
N TRP A 231 -19.42 -19.45 10.47
CA TRP A 231 -19.43 -19.87 9.07
C TRP A 231 -18.07 -20.37 8.55
N ILE A 232 -16.99 -20.24 9.32
CA ILE A 232 -15.65 -20.73 8.95
C ILE A 232 -15.33 -22.00 9.73
N ASP A 233 -14.98 -23.08 9.03
CA ASP A 233 -14.56 -24.34 9.65
C ASP A 233 -13.15 -24.21 10.26
N PRO A 234 -13.00 -24.32 11.61
CA PRO A 234 -11.71 -24.19 12.27
C PRO A 234 -10.82 -25.44 12.11
N ALA A 235 -11.30 -26.53 11.50
CA ALA A 235 -10.55 -27.79 11.39
C ALA A 235 -9.34 -27.71 10.43
N SER A 236 -9.31 -26.74 9.53
CA SER A 236 -8.21 -26.53 8.59
C SER A 236 -7.44 -25.26 8.96
N VAL A 237 -6.18 -25.44 9.40
CA VAL A 237 -5.25 -24.35 9.64
C VAL A 237 -3.96 -24.57 8.86
N LEU A 238 -3.67 -23.63 7.95
CA LEU A 238 -2.48 -23.67 7.11
C LEU A 238 -1.60 -22.44 7.37
N ARG A 239 -0.28 -22.61 7.33
CA ARG A 239 0.68 -21.50 7.22
C ARG A 239 0.93 -21.25 5.75
N VAL A 240 0.75 -20.01 5.33
CA VAL A 240 1.04 -19.56 3.97
C VAL A 240 2.52 -19.22 3.88
N THR A 241 3.18 -19.76 2.86
CA THR A 241 4.60 -19.56 2.57
C THR A 241 4.76 -19.07 1.14
N PRO A 242 5.93 -18.53 0.74
CA PRO A 242 6.14 -18.08 -0.64
C PRO A 242 5.97 -19.17 -1.71
N SER A 243 6.05 -20.45 -1.33
CA SER A 243 5.93 -21.62 -2.20
C SER A 243 4.58 -22.34 -2.13
N GLY A 244 3.66 -21.91 -1.27
CA GLY A 244 2.37 -22.58 -1.05
C GLY A 244 1.95 -22.58 0.42
N ALA A 245 0.95 -23.37 0.76
CA ALA A 245 0.45 -23.50 2.13
C ALA A 245 0.85 -24.85 2.75
N VAL A 246 1.18 -24.86 4.04
CA VAL A 246 1.56 -26.07 4.80
C VAL A 246 0.71 -26.21 6.06
N ALA A 247 0.33 -27.44 6.40
CA ALA A 247 -0.42 -27.70 7.63
C ALA A 247 0.34 -27.20 8.86
N THR A 248 -0.36 -26.52 9.76
CA THR A 248 0.23 -25.96 10.99
C THR A 248 -0.29 -26.70 12.22
N PRO A 249 0.57 -27.06 13.19
CA PRO A 249 0.13 -27.58 14.46
C PRO A 249 -0.80 -26.59 15.17
N HIS A 250 -2.03 -27.05 15.43
CA HIS A 250 -3.07 -26.27 16.09
C HIS A 250 -3.95 -27.18 16.94
N SER A 251 -4.71 -26.56 17.83
CA SER A 251 -5.80 -27.19 18.58
C SER A 251 -7.06 -26.36 18.44
N THR A 252 -8.21 -27.02 18.40
CA THR A 252 -9.52 -26.38 18.33
C THR A 252 -10.35 -26.71 19.57
N SER A 253 -11.12 -25.73 20.05
CA SER A 253 -12.12 -25.89 21.11
C SER A 253 -13.37 -25.11 20.72
N GLY A 254 -14.31 -25.77 20.03
CA GLY A 254 -15.38 -25.06 19.32
C GLY A 254 -14.77 -24.22 18.19
N GLN A 255 -15.15 -22.95 18.12
CA GLN A 255 -14.60 -21.99 17.15
C GLN A 255 -13.25 -21.38 17.56
N THR A 256 -12.80 -21.62 18.78
CA THR A 256 -11.51 -21.09 19.23
C THR A 256 -10.37 -21.95 18.68
N VAL A 257 -9.50 -21.33 17.89
CA VAL A 257 -8.29 -21.93 17.33
C VAL A 257 -7.08 -21.42 18.09
N THR A 258 -6.23 -22.34 18.55
CA THR A 258 -4.90 -22.02 19.10
C THR A 258 -3.83 -22.63 18.21
N LEU A 259 -2.99 -21.80 17.60
CA LEU A 259 -1.90 -22.21 16.71
C LEU A 259 -0.53 -21.89 17.28
N SER A 260 0.46 -22.73 16.99
CA SER A 260 1.86 -22.47 17.36
C SER A 260 2.50 -21.51 16.36
N VAL A 261 3.23 -20.51 16.85
CA VAL A 261 3.90 -19.52 16.01
C VAL A 261 5.39 -19.41 16.37
N ALA A 262 6.21 -19.30 15.32
CA ALA A 262 7.63 -18.97 15.40
C ALA A 262 7.92 -17.94 14.31
N VAL A 263 8.37 -16.75 14.72
CA VAL A 263 8.69 -15.63 13.83
C VAL A 263 10.12 -15.17 14.09
N ASN A 264 10.86 -14.99 13.01
CA ASN A 264 12.20 -14.41 13.02
C ASN A 264 12.28 -13.39 11.89
N ASP A 265 12.76 -13.81 10.72
CA ASP A 265 13.07 -12.89 9.61
C ASP A 265 11.86 -12.51 8.76
N GLU A 266 10.71 -13.13 8.97
CA GLU A 266 9.45 -12.75 8.33
C GLU A 266 8.28 -12.81 9.32
N CYS A 267 7.22 -12.06 9.02
CA CYS A 267 5.94 -12.30 9.66
C CYS A 267 5.35 -13.64 9.19
N ALA A 268 4.58 -14.28 10.07
CA ALA A 268 3.85 -15.49 9.73
C ALA A 268 2.41 -15.15 9.34
N VAL A 269 1.93 -15.83 8.30
CA VAL A 269 0.56 -15.73 7.80
C VAL A 269 -0.07 -17.10 7.87
N PHE A 270 -1.22 -17.20 8.51
CA PHE A 270 -2.00 -18.42 8.61
C PHE A 270 -3.39 -18.20 8.03
N THR A 271 -4.02 -19.26 7.55
CA THR A 271 -5.42 -19.27 7.15
C THR A 271 -6.16 -20.30 7.98
N ILE A 272 -7.35 -19.94 8.46
CA ILE A 272 -8.33 -20.82 9.08
C ILE A 272 -9.51 -20.93 8.12
N GLY A 273 -9.94 -22.15 7.83
CA GLY A 273 -10.99 -22.43 6.86
C GLY A 273 -10.47 -23.06 5.57
N GLU A 274 -11.32 -23.08 4.55
CA GLU A 274 -10.98 -23.68 3.26
C GLU A 274 -9.95 -22.82 2.52
N PRO A 275 -8.94 -23.43 1.87
CA PRO A 275 -8.09 -22.70 0.95
C PRO A 275 -8.95 -22.15 -0.20
N ASP A 276 -8.71 -20.89 -0.56
CA ASP A 276 -9.13 -20.40 -1.86
C ASP A 276 -8.43 -21.24 -2.94
N THR A 277 -9.22 -21.97 -3.72
CA THR A 277 -8.72 -22.83 -4.82
C THR A 277 -9.01 -22.24 -6.18
N VAL A 278 -9.66 -21.08 -6.26
CA VAL A 278 -10.08 -20.49 -7.53
C VAL A 278 -9.21 -19.26 -7.80
N PRO A 279 -8.36 -19.30 -8.84
CA PRO A 279 -7.54 -18.15 -9.18
C PRO A 279 -8.42 -17.00 -9.70
N PRO A 280 -7.95 -15.75 -9.59
CA PRO A 280 -8.63 -14.65 -10.26
C PRO A 280 -8.63 -14.87 -11.75
N ASP A 281 -9.62 -14.27 -12.41
CA ASP A 281 -9.53 -13.96 -13.82
C ASP A 281 -8.25 -13.13 -14.07
N VAL A 282 -7.45 -13.63 -15.01
CA VAL A 282 -6.25 -12.93 -15.46
C VAL A 282 -6.66 -11.56 -16.01
N PRO A 283 -6.09 -10.45 -15.50
CA PRO A 283 -6.34 -9.12 -16.06
C PRO A 283 -6.10 -9.12 -17.57
N THR A 284 -7.12 -8.82 -18.35
CA THR A 284 -7.01 -8.72 -19.82
C THR A 284 -6.77 -7.28 -20.24
N GLY A 285 -6.20 -7.08 -21.43
CA GLY A 285 -6.04 -5.75 -22.02
C GLY A 285 -4.91 -4.89 -21.44
N VAL A 286 -3.85 -5.51 -20.88
CA VAL A 286 -2.62 -4.78 -20.50
C VAL A 286 -2.05 -4.07 -21.73
N ASN A 287 -2.33 -2.77 -21.83
CA ASN A 287 -1.85 -1.94 -22.91
C ASN A 287 -0.99 -0.83 -22.32
N ARG A 288 0.13 -0.55 -22.97
CA ARG A 288 0.92 0.64 -22.71
C ARG A 288 0.16 1.81 -23.32
N ALA A 289 -0.56 2.57 -22.52
CA ALA A 289 -1.21 3.79 -22.99
C ALA A 289 -0.13 4.80 -23.42
N ALA A 290 -0.40 5.57 -24.46
CA ALA A 290 0.49 6.65 -24.85
C ALA A 290 0.61 7.63 -23.66
N ALA A 291 1.84 7.85 -23.18
CA ALA A 291 2.22 8.53 -21.93
C ALA A 291 2.37 7.62 -20.70
N ASP A 292 3.36 6.72 -20.72
CA ASP A 292 3.95 6.02 -19.55
C ASP A 292 2.98 5.44 -18.50
N THR A 293 1.73 5.19 -18.88
CA THR A 293 0.66 4.67 -18.03
C THR A 293 0.34 3.24 -18.47
N LEU A 294 0.23 2.36 -17.49
CA LEU A 294 -0.27 1.00 -17.67
C LEU A 294 -1.77 1.02 -17.38
N ALA A 295 -2.57 0.49 -18.30
CA ALA A 295 -3.99 0.25 -18.10
C ALA A 295 -4.27 -1.25 -18.26
N TRP A 296 -5.13 -1.79 -17.41
CA TRP A 296 -5.64 -3.16 -17.48
C TRP A 296 -7.10 -3.17 -16.99
N VAL A 297 -7.86 -4.18 -17.40
CA VAL A 297 -9.16 -4.48 -16.78
C VAL A 297 -8.87 -5.22 -15.47
N ALA A 298 -9.42 -4.73 -14.35
CA ALA A 298 -9.27 -5.38 -13.05
C ALA A 298 -9.68 -6.87 -13.15
N GLY A 299 -8.90 -7.75 -12.54
CA GLY A 299 -9.28 -9.16 -12.45
C GLY A 299 -10.55 -9.31 -11.62
N HIS A 300 -11.44 -10.20 -12.04
CA HIS A 300 -12.55 -10.66 -11.21
C HIS A 300 -12.09 -11.88 -10.41
N ASP A 301 -12.60 -12.02 -9.20
CA ASP A 301 -12.48 -13.27 -8.44
C ASP A 301 -13.80 -14.05 -8.53
N ASP A 302 -13.78 -15.35 -8.26
CA ASP A 302 -15.00 -16.19 -8.27
C ASP A 302 -16.01 -15.82 -7.17
N VAL A 303 -15.57 -15.05 -6.18
CA VAL A 303 -16.40 -14.35 -5.18
C VAL A 303 -17.01 -13.03 -5.70
N GLY A 304 -16.84 -12.69 -6.99
CA GLY A 304 -17.74 -11.80 -7.72
C GLY A 304 -17.55 -10.28 -7.54
N VAL A 305 -16.38 -9.79 -7.11
CA VAL A 305 -16.15 -8.35 -6.92
C VAL A 305 -14.84 -7.89 -7.59
N THR A 306 -14.87 -6.76 -8.30
CA THR A 306 -13.70 -6.10 -8.90
C THR A 306 -12.71 -5.64 -7.83
N GLY A 307 -11.48 -6.17 -7.81
CA GLY A 307 -10.43 -5.77 -6.87
C GLY A 307 -9.10 -5.47 -7.57
N ASP A 308 -8.54 -4.28 -7.32
CA ASP A 308 -7.22 -3.87 -7.81
C ASP A 308 -6.16 -3.99 -6.70
N LEU A 309 -5.65 -5.20 -6.48
CA LEU A 309 -4.42 -5.39 -5.69
C LEU A 309 -3.20 -5.10 -6.60
N GLY A 310 -3.04 -3.82 -6.95
CA GLY A 310 -2.03 -3.35 -7.91
C GLY A 310 -0.70 -2.97 -7.25
N VAL A 311 0.37 -3.73 -7.52
CA VAL A 311 1.75 -3.27 -7.29
C VAL A 311 2.12 -2.31 -8.41
N THR A 312 2.10 -1.01 -8.13
CA THR A 312 2.35 0.01 -9.17
C THR A 312 3.78 0.56 -9.08
N ARG A 313 4.49 0.59 -10.20
CA ARG A 313 5.83 1.19 -10.32
C ARG A 313 5.71 2.71 -10.37
N CYS A 314 6.19 3.42 -9.35
CA CYS A 314 6.32 4.88 -9.40
C CYS A 314 7.70 5.27 -9.90
N GLY A 315 7.80 5.78 -11.13
CA GLY A 315 9.01 6.40 -11.66
C GLY A 315 8.91 7.93 -11.58
N ARG A 316 9.96 8.61 -11.12
CA ARG A 316 10.05 10.08 -11.23
C ARG A 316 10.19 10.48 -12.71
N GLY A 317 9.09 10.89 -13.33
CA GLY A 317 9.15 11.72 -14.53
C GLY A 317 9.65 13.11 -14.14
N ARG A 318 10.88 13.48 -14.53
CA ARG A 318 11.27 14.89 -14.54
C ARG A 318 10.36 15.61 -15.54
N PRO A 319 9.75 16.77 -15.21
CA PRO A 319 9.12 17.59 -16.22
C PRO A 319 10.23 18.10 -17.15
N SER A 320 10.25 17.62 -18.40
CA SER A 320 11.03 18.26 -19.44
C SER A 320 10.43 19.66 -19.65
N GLN A 321 11.20 20.68 -19.28
CA GLN A 321 10.90 22.05 -19.69
C GLN A 321 10.83 22.11 -21.23
N PRO A 322 9.86 22.83 -21.82
CA PRO A 322 9.85 23.06 -23.25
C PRO A 322 11.01 23.99 -23.60
N THR A 323 12.08 23.44 -24.16
CA THR A 323 13.11 24.23 -24.84
C THR A 323 12.49 24.84 -26.10
N ALA A 324 12.31 26.15 -26.07
CA ALA A 324 12.06 26.94 -27.27
C ALA A 324 13.23 26.76 -28.24
N SER A 325 13.02 26.06 -29.36
CA SER A 325 13.92 26.15 -30.51
C SER A 325 13.18 26.65 -31.75
N ARG A 326 13.74 27.72 -32.27
CA ARG A 326 13.39 28.48 -33.47
C ARG A 326 12.96 27.64 -34.68
N VAL A 327 11.96 28.21 -35.35
CA VAL A 327 11.66 28.19 -36.79
C VAL A 327 12.90 27.98 -37.67
N THR A 328 12.83 26.97 -38.55
CA THR A 328 13.37 27.04 -39.92
C THR A 328 12.43 26.29 -40.88
N SER A 329 12.33 26.85 -42.07
CA SER A 329 11.32 26.66 -43.10
C SER A 329 11.59 25.48 -44.03
N ALA A 330 10.53 24.91 -44.64
CA ALA A 330 10.48 24.57 -46.07
C ALA A 330 9.06 24.17 -46.56
N ARG A 331 8.51 25.01 -47.44
CA ARG A 331 7.78 24.74 -48.72
C ARG A 331 6.64 23.70 -48.72
N ARG A 332 5.36 24.11 -48.91
CA ARG A 332 4.60 24.57 -50.11
C ARG A 332 3.86 23.44 -50.87
N CYS A 333 2.71 23.83 -51.41
CA CYS A 333 1.78 23.16 -52.35
C CYS A 333 0.64 22.40 -51.67
N CYS A 334 -0.67 22.67 -51.85
CA CYS A 334 -1.43 23.55 -52.74
C CYS A 334 -2.75 23.95 -52.04
N ALA A 335 -3.18 25.20 -52.25
CA ALA A 335 -4.59 25.64 -52.21
C ALA A 335 -5.14 25.58 -53.67
N PRO A 336 -6.42 25.84 -54.01
CA PRO A 336 -7.42 26.60 -53.23
C PRO A 336 -8.90 26.15 -53.36
N ALA A 337 -9.76 26.66 -52.47
CA ALA A 337 -11.09 27.17 -52.84
C ALA A 337 -11.68 27.99 -51.68
N GLN A 338 -11.79 29.29 -51.90
CA GLN A 338 -12.64 30.25 -51.16
C GLN A 338 -13.90 30.50 -52.02
N PRO A 339 -15.05 30.95 -51.47
CA PRO A 339 -15.13 32.28 -50.87
C PRO A 339 -16.06 32.44 -49.65
N LEU A 340 -15.70 33.35 -48.76
CA LEU A 340 -16.63 34.08 -47.89
C LEU A 340 -16.37 35.57 -48.08
N ARG A 341 -17.39 36.30 -48.54
CA ARG A 341 -17.47 37.75 -48.40
C ARG A 341 -18.83 38.10 -47.83
N THR A 342 -18.84 38.55 -46.58
CA THR A 342 -19.89 39.41 -46.04
C THR A 342 -19.22 40.48 -45.19
N THR A 343 -19.60 41.73 -45.44
CA THR A 343 -19.39 42.91 -44.59
C THR A 343 -20.54 43.88 -44.91
N PRO A 344 -20.86 44.87 -44.06
CA PRO A 344 -22.11 44.83 -43.32
C PRO A 344 -22.95 46.12 -43.53
N GLN A 345 -24.06 46.18 -42.79
CA GLN A 345 -24.85 47.38 -42.43
C GLN A 345 -25.63 48.12 -43.54
N ARG A 346 -26.96 48.06 -43.44
CA ARG A 346 -27.82 49.25 -43.47
C ARG A 346 -28.95 49.11 -42.42
N ARG A 347 -29.05 50.12 -41.55
CA ARG A 347 -30.24 50.42 -40.72
C ARG A 347 -31.23 51.24 -41.53
N CYS A 348 -32.51 51.03 -41.26
CA CYS A 348 -33.65 51.98 -41.15
C CYS A 348 -34.88 51.08 -40.94
N ARG A 349 -35.70 51.23 -39.91
CA ARG A 349 -36.16 52.45 -39.23
C ARG A 349 -35.84 52.49 -37.74
#